data_AF-U6CW56-F1
#
_entry.id   AF-U6CW56-F1
#
_cell.length_a   1.000
_cell.length_b   1.000
_cell.length_c   1.000
_cell.angle_alpha   90.00
_cell.angle_beta   90.00
_cell.angle_gamma   90.00
#
_symmetry.space_group_name_H-M   'P 1'
#
loop_
_entity.id
_entity.type
_entity.pdbx_description
1 polymer ?
#
loop_
_entity_poly.entity_id
_entity_poly.type
_entity_poly.pdbx_seq_one_letter_code
_entity_poly.pdbx_strand_id
1 'polypeptide(L)'
;VDLFGKVYTLSTAGQYWELCKDSQLEFKRVSATTQCCWGIACDNQVYVYVCASDVPIRRREEAYENQRWNPVGGFCEKFLPSDRWQWSDVSGLQHRPLDGVALPSRHWEWESDWYVDENFGGEPTEKGGWTYAIDFPATYTRDKKWNSCVRRRRWIRYRRYRSRDAWAKIPSKDDPEQLPDPFNDLSVGGWEITDEPVGRLSVWAVSLQGK
;
A
#
# COMPACT_ATOMS: atom_id res chain seq x y z
N VAL A 1 -23.96 -13.30 11.22
CA VAL A 1 -23.33 -14.62 11.01
C VAL A 1 -24.26 -15.65 11.62
N ASP A 2 -24.59 -16.72 10.88
CA ASP A 2 -25.45 -17.79 11.42
C ASP A 2 -24.65 -18.89 12.15
N LEU A 3 -25.34 -19.95 12.58
CA LEU A 3 -24.77 -21.10 13.29
C LEU A 3 -23.75 -21.90 12.44
N PHE A 4 -23.77 -21.74 11.11
CA PHE A 4 -22.87 -22.41 10.17
C PHE A 4 -21.76 -21.47 9.69
N GLY A 5 -21.59 -20.31 10.35
CA GLY A 5 -20.59 -19.32 9.98
C GLY A 5 -20.91 -18.57 8.69
N LYS A 6 -22.13 -18.65 8.16
CA LYS A 6 -22.50 -17.91 6.95
C LYS A 6 -22.72 -16.44 7.27
N VAL A 7 -22.17 -15.57 6.43
CA VAL A 7 -22.29 -14.12 6.57
C VAL A 7 -23.47 -13.65 5.74
N TYR A 8 -24.34 -12.85 6.34
CA TYR A 8 -25.45 -12.22 5.65
C TYR A 8 -25.24 -10.71 5.67
N THR A 9 -25.65 -10.05 4.60
CA THR A 9 -25.62 -8.60 4.43
C THR A 9 -27.04 -8.08 4.22
N LEU A 10 -27.29 -6.84 4.63
CA LEU A 10 -28.53 -6.13 4.37
C LEU A 10 -28.15 -4.78 3.77
N SER A 11 -28.56 -4.55 2.52
CA SER A 11 -28.34 -3.26 1.87
C SER A 11 -29.40 -2.24 2.30
N THR A 12 -29.10 -0.96 2.16
CA THR A 12 -30.05 0.12 2.47
C THR A 12 -31.29 0.12 1.58
N ALA A 13 -31.23 -0.53 0.42
CA ALA A 13 -32.36 -0.74 -0.48
C ALA A 13 -33.06 -2.10 -0.27
N GLY A 14 -32.45 -3.00 0.50
CA GLY A 14 -32.95 -4.34 0.75
C GLY A 14 -33.99 -4.38 1.86
N GLN A 15 -34.88 -5.38 1.81
CA GLN A 15 -35.89 -5.62 2.84
C GLN A 15 -35.58 -6.84 3.71
N TYR A 16 -34.64 -7.69 3.29
CA TYR A 16 -34.29 -8.93 3.95
C TYR A 16 -32.79 -9.18 3.90
N TRP A 17 -32.31 -10.01 4.82
CA TRP A 17 -30.92 -10.45 4.87
C TRP A 17 -30.60 -11.35 3.68
N GLU A 18 -29.51 -11.04 2.97
CA GLU A 18 -29.02 -11.80 1.83
C GLU A 18 -27.71 -12.49 2.19
N LEU A 19 -27.52 -13.72 1.72
CA LEU A 19 -26.27 -14.43 1.89
C LEU A 19 -25.15 -13.70 1.15
N CYS A 20 -24.07 -13.37 1.84
CA CYS A 20 -22.88 -12.77 1.25
C CYS A 20 -22.28 -13.73 0.22
N LYS A 21 -21.85 -13.20 -0.94
CA LYS A 21 -21.21 -14.00 -1.98
C LYS A 21 -19.95 -14.68 -1.41
N ASP A 22 -19.70 -15.90 -1.88
CA ASP A 22 -18.64 -16.85 -1.47
C ASP A 22 -19.07 -17.85 -0.37
N SER A 23 -19.71 -18.95 -0.80
CA SER A 23 -20.41 -19.90 0.08
C SER A 23 -19.51 -20.87 0.86
N GLN A 24 -18.21 -20.91 0.56
CA GLN A 24 -17.29 -21.91 1.11
C GLN A 24 -16.65 -21.48 2.43
N LEU A 25 -16.56 -20.18 2.69
CA LEU A 25 -15.97 -19.67 3.92
C LEU A 25 -17.00 -19.62 5.05
N GLU A 26 -16.50 -19.90 6.26
CA GLU A 26 -17.27 -19.89 7.49
C GLU A 26 -16.58 -18.95 8.47
N PHE A 27 -17.36 -18.04 9.05
CA PHE A 27 -16.87 -16.96 9.90
C PHE A 27 -17.28 -17.14 11.35
N LYS A 28 -16.36 -16.78 12.25
CA LYS A 28 -16.60 -16.70 13.70
C LYS A 28 -17.09 -15.31 14.09
N ARG A 29 -16.47 -14.28 13.50
CA ARG A 29 -16.71 -12.87 13.79
C ARG A 29 -16.62 -12.06 12.52
N VAL A 30 -17.45 -11.02 12.44
CA VAL A 30 -17.38 -10.01 11.38
C VAL A 30 -17.62 -8.63 11.97
N SER A 31 -16.99 -7.61 11.38
CA SER A 31 -17.21 -6.20 11.69
C SER A 31 -17.26 -5.43 10.37
N ALA A 32 -18.29 -4.63 10.18
CA ALA A 32 -18.60 -4.00 8.89
C ALA A 32 -18.58 -2.48 8.96
N THR A 33 -18.22 -1.88 7.83
CA THR A 33 -18.36 -0.45 7.51
C THR A 33 -19.30 -0.28 6.32
N THR A 34 -19.49 0.95 5.85
CA THR A 34 -20.31 1.24 4.67
C THR A 34 -19.83 0.57 3.38
N GLN A 35 -18.52 0.35 3.21
CA GLN A 35 -17.94 -0.13 1.94
C GLN A 35 -17.15 -1.44 2.06
N CYS A 36 -16.89 -1.91 3.28
CA CYS A 36 -16.16 -3.15 3.49
C CYS A 36 -16.59 -3.87 4.78
N CYS A 37 -16.31 -5.16 4.83
CA CYS A 37 -16.52 -6.01 5.99
C CYS A 37 -15.24 -6.79 6.28
N TRP A 38 -14.86 -6.86 7.54
CA TRP A 38 -13.70 -7.61 8.03
C TRP A 38 -14.21 -8.82 8.79
N GLY A 39 -13.54 -9.96 8.65
CA GLY A 39 -13.99 -11.20 9.29
C GLY A 39 -12.83 -12.06 9.76
N ILE A 40 -13.02 -12.74 10.91
CA ILE A 40 -12.19 -13.87 11.34
C ILE A 40 -12.93 -15.14 10.92
N ALA A 41 -12.30 -15.92 10.05
CA ALA A 41 -12.85 -17.19 9.58
C ALA A 41 -12.56 -18.34 10.55
N CYS A 42 -13.17 -19.50 10.32
CA CYS A 42 -12.99 -20.69 11.15
C CYS A 42 -11.55 -21.21 11.14
N ASP A 43 -10.79 -20.92 10.09
CA ASP A 43 -9.34 -21.16 9.97
C ASP A 43 -8.46 -20.19 10.80
N ASN A 44 -9.08 -19.32 11.61
CA ASN A 44 -8.44 -18.27 12.41
C ASN A 44 -7.72 -17.18 11.61
N GLN A 45 -8.02 -17.05 10.32
CA GLN A 45 -7.40 -16.04 9.47
C GLN A 45 -8.33 -14.85 9.29
N VAL A 46 -7.73 -13.68 9.06
CA VAL A 46 -8.46 -12.45 8.77
C VAL A 46 -8.73 -12.36 7.28
N TYR A 47 -9.98 -12.07 6.93
CA TYR A 47 -10.41 -11.78 5.58
C TYR A 47 -11.06 -10.41 5.52
N VAL A 48 -10.98 -9.78 4.35
CA VAL A 48 -11.70 -8.55 4.02
C VAL A 48 -12.62 -8.81 2.84
N TYR A 49 -13.86 -8.37 2.94
CA TYR A 49 -14.83 -8.27 1.85
C TYR A 49 -14.97 -6.79 1.51
N VAL A 50 -14.79 -6.45 0.23
CA VAL A 50 -14.97 -5.08 -0.25
C VAL A 50 -16.14 -5.08 -1.21
N CYS A 51 -17.17 -4.28 -0.91
CA CYS A 51 -18.34 -4.15 -1.76
C CYS A 51 -17.93 -3.55 -3.11
N ALA A 52 -18.55 -4.02 -4.19
CA ALA A 52 -18.35 -3.41 -5.51
C ALA A 52 -18.72 -1.92 -5.50
N SER A 53 -17.89 -1.15 -6.21
CA SER A 53 -18.03 0.29 -6.41
C SER A 53 -17.45 0.65 -7.77
N ASP A 54 -18.03 1.68 -8.39
CA ASP A 54 -17.55 2.25 -9.66
C ASP A 54 -16.15 2.88 -9.51
N VAL A 55 -15.79 3.29 -8.29
CA VAL A 55 -14.48 3.89 -8.01
C VAL A 55 -13.46 2.79 -7.70
N PRO A 56 -12.38 2.66 -8.49
CA PRO A 56 -11.37 1.65 -8.23
C PRO A 56 -10.48 2.00 -7.04
N ILE A 57 -10.22 1.01 -6.19
CA ILE A 57 -9.21 1.13 -5.14
C ILE A 57 -7.82 0.99 -5.76
N ARG A 58 -7.08 2.10 -5.78
CA ARG A 58 -5.72 2.20 -6.30
C ARG A 58 -4.75 2.57 -5.20
N ARG A 59 -3.53 2.05 -5.28
CA ARG A 59 -2.40 2.47 -4.45
C ARG A 59 -1.22 2.82 -5.35
N ARG A 60 -0.64 3.99 -5.11
CA ARG A 60 0.61 4.42 -5.75
C ARG A 60 1.79 3.76 -5.05
N GLU A 61 2.65 3.13 -5.82
CA GLU A 61 4.00 2.74 -5.43
C GLU A 61 4.98 3.74 -6.03
N GLU A 62 6.03 4.05 -5.27
CA GLU A 62 7.07 4.97 -5.70
C GLU A 62 8.46 4.45 -5.34
N ALA A 63 9.45 4.82 -6.15
CA ALA A 63 10.86 4.60 -5.93
C ALA A 63 11.64 5.75 -6.55
N TYR A 64 12.86 5.97 -6.07
CA TYR A 64 13.72 7.06 -6.53
C TYR A 64 14.98 6.49 -7.13
N GLU A 65 15.26 6.89 -8.37
CA GLU A 65 16.55 6.66 -9.00
C GLU A 65 17.46 7.85 -8.71
N ASN A 66 18.62 7.57 -8.14
CA ASN A 66 19.60 8.57 -7.73
C ASN A 66 20.81 8.51 -8.68
N GLN A 67 21.48 9.64 -8.88
CA GLN A 67 22.75 9.73 -9.58
C GLN A 67 23.63 10.81 -8.96
N ARG A 68 24.95 10.59 -9.00
CA ARG A 68 25.95 11.56 -8.56
C ARG A 68 26.75 12.10 -9.74
N TRP A 69 26.98 13.41 -9.72
CA TRP A 69 27.82 14.10 -10.70
C TRP A 69 29.29 13.77 -10.45
N ASN A 70 30.03 13.52 -11.53
CA ASN A 70 31.48 13.47 -11.51
C ASN A 70 32.06 14.38 -12.62
N PRO A 71 33.33 14.83 -12.48
CA PRO A 71 33.95 15.74 -13.44
C PRO A 71 34.17 15.17 -14.85
N VAL A 72 34.22 13.85 -15.00
CA VAL A 72 34.64 13.19 -16.26
C VAL A 72 33.46 12.94 -17.19
N GLY A 73 32.31 12.56 -16.63
CA GLY A 73 31.14 12.09 -17.39
C GLY A 73 29.80 12.65 -16.89
N GLY A 74 29.82 13.59 -15.95
CA GLY A 74 28.60 14.18 -15.40
C GLY A 74 27.86 13.22 -14.46
N PHE A 75 26.52 13.27 -14.47
CA PHE A 75 25.70 12.42 -13.60
C PHE A 75 25.77 10.95 -13.99
N CYS A 76 26.08 10.09 -13.03
CA CYS A 76 26.28 8.66 -13.23
C CYS A 76 25.89 7.85 -11.97
N GLU A 77 26.04 6.53 -12.07
CA GLU A 77 25.73 5.54 -11.02
C GLU A 77 26.96 5.22 -10.14
N LYS A 78 28.00 6.05 -10.17
CA LYS A 78 29.18 5.92 -9.30
C LYS A 78 28.98 6.77 -8.05
N PHE A 79 28.74 6.10 -6.93
CA PHE A 79 28.44 6.69 -5.64
C PHE A 79 29.66 6.69 -4.71
N LEU A 80 29.66 7.60 -3.75
CA LEU A 80 30.58 7.58 -2.61
C LEU A 80 30.13 6.53 -1.59
N PRO A 81 31.02 6.00 -0.73
CA PRO A 81 30.66 4.98 0.27
C PRO A 81 29.53 5.40 1.24
N SER A 82 29.39 6.71 1.50
CA SER A 82 28.37 7.28 2.39
C SER A 82 27.08 7.68 1.67
N ASP A 83 27.00 7.49 0.36
CA ASP A 83 25.82 7.86 -0.39
C ASP A 83 24.66 6.91 -0.15
N ARG A 84 23.46 7.41 -0.47
CA ARG A 84 22.29 6.57 -0.63
C ARG A 84 22.45 5.57 -1.77
N TRP A 85 21.58 4.57 -1.76
CA TRP A 85 21.45 3.60 -2.84
C TRP A 85 21.08 4.24 -4.18
N GLN A 86 21.53 3.64 -5.29
CA GLN A 86 21.10 4.02 -6.64
C GLN A 86 19.57 4.03 -6.75
N TRP A 87 18.91 3.03 -6.16
CA TRP A 87 17.47 2.95 -6.06
C TRP A 87 17.04 3.04 -4.60
N SER A 88 16.26 4.05 -4.25
CA SER A 88 15.87 4.28 -2.86
C SER A 88 14.40 4.57 -2.67
N ASP A 89 13.96 4.48 -1.43
CA ASP A 89 12.73 5.13 -0.99
C ASP A 89 12.87 6.67 -0.97
N VAL A 90 11.80 7.36 -0.56
CA VAL A 90 11.76 8.83 -0.49
C VAL A 90 12.79 9.40 0.48
N SER A 91 13.07 8.69 1.58
CA SER A 91 14.05 9.11 2.58
C SER A 91 15.49 8.98 2.05
N GLY A 92 15.74 8.01 1.17
CA GLY A 92 17.07 7.67 0.70
C GLY A 92 17.79 6.66 1.58
N LEU A 93 17.15 6.17 2.65
CA LEU A 93 17.77 5.28 3.63
C LEU A 93 17.57 3.79 3.29
N GLN A 94 16.51 3.46 2.56
CA GLN A 94 16.19 2.09 2.21
C GLN A 94 16.47 1.81 0.73
N HIS A 95 17.14 0.69 0.45
CA HIS A 95 17.30 0.19 -0.90
C HIS A 95 15.93 -0.24 -1.45
N ARG A 96 15.54 0.29 -2.62
CA ARG A 96 14.22 0.04 -3.21
C ARG A 96 14.31 -0.04 -4.73
N PRO A 97 14.91 -1.11 -5.29
CA PRO A 97 14.97 -1.31 -6.74
C PRO A 97 13.56 -1.58 -7.31
N LEU A 98 13.33 -1.19 -8.56
CA LEU A 98 11.99 -1.24 -9.18
C LEU A 98 11.42 -2.66 -9.29
N ASP A 99 12.28 -3.64 -9.54
CA ASP A 99 11.98 -5.08 -9.63
C ASP A 99 11.77 -5.74 -8.25
N GLY A 100 12.32 -5.15 -7.19
CA GLY A 100 12.10 -5.58 -5.81
C GLY A 100 10.74 -5.18 -5.24
N VAL A 101 9.98 -4.31 -5.91
CA VAL A 101 8.64 -3.91 -5.44
C VAL A 101 7.60 -4.94 -5.87
N ALA A 102 7.13 -5.74 -4.91
CA ALA A 102 6.12 -6.77 -5.13
C ALA A 102 4.70 -6.30 -4.76
N LEU A 103 3.70 -6.97 -5.34
CA LEU A 103 2.31 -6.84 -4.89
C LEU A 103 2.16 -7.45 -3.49
N PRO A 104 1.34 -6.86 -2.60
CA PRO A 104 1.27 -7.28 -1.22
C PRO A 104 0.47 -8.59 -1.05
N SER A 105 -0.37 -8.94 -2.03
CA SER A 105 -1.08 -10.21 -2.10
C SER A 105 -1.64 -10.44 -3.51
N ARG A 106 -2.15 -11.65 -3.76
CA ARG A 106 -2.86 -12.02 -5.00
C ARG A 106 -4.14 -11.20 -5.28
N HIS A 107 -4.58 -10.39 -4.33
CA HIS A 107 -5.79 -9.56 -4.43
C HIS A 107 -5.50 -8.19 -5.05
N TRP A 108 -4.25 -7.96 -5.44
CA TRP A 108 -3.80 -6.80 -6.19
C TRP A 108 -3.26 -7.20 -7.55
N GLU A 109 -3.25 -6.25 -8.46
CA GLU A 109 -2.63 -6.35 -9.78
C GLU A 109 -1.98 -5.02 -10.17
N TRP A 110 -0.98 -5.06 -11.03
CA TRP A 110 -0.39 -3.85 -11.59
C TRP A 110 -1.31 -3.28 -12.67
N GLU A 111 -1.57 -1.98 -12.60
CA GLU A 111 -2.38 -1.29 -13.58
C GLU A 111 -1.56 -0.79 -14.78
N SER A 112 -0.29 -0.47 -14.53
CA SER A 112 0.67 -0.04 -15.55
C SER A 112 2.07 -0.49 -15.16
N ASP A 113 3.02 -0.37 -16.08
CA ASP A 113 4.43 -0.42 -15.74
C ASP A 113 4.90 0.86 -15.05
N TRP A 114 6.12 0.81 -14.53
CA TRP A 114 6.81 1.95 -13.96
C TRP A 114 6.97 3.06 -15.00
N TYR A 115 6.67 4.28 -14.61
CA TYR A 115 6.92 5.45 -15.43
C TYR A 115 7.55 6.56 -14.60
N VAL A 116 8.30 7.43 -15.27
CA VAL A 116 8.94 8.57 -14.64
C VAL A 116 7.90 9.64 -14.36
N ASP A 117 7.91 10.15 -13.14
CA ASP A 117 7.11 11.30 -12.78
C ASP A 117 7.81 12.60 -13.19
N GLU A 118 7.26 13.25 -14.20
CA GLU A 118 7.75 14.54 -14.71
C GLU A 118 7.11 15.74 -13.99
N ASN A 119 6.80 15.59 -12.70
CA ASN A 119 6.22 16.63 -11.85
C ASN A 119 6.99 16.80 -10.53
N PHE A 120 7.20 18.05 -10.13
CA PHE A 120 7.77 18.41 -8.84
C PHE A 120 6.96 19.51 -8.18
N GLY A 121 6.19 19.16 -7.15
CA GLY A 121 5.38 20.14 -6.40
C GLY A 121 4.27 20.80 -7.22
N GLY A 122 3.76 20.14 -8.26
CA GLY A 122 2.78 20.69 -9.19
C GLY A 122 3.39 21.24 -10.47
N GLU A 123 4.69 21.53 -10.50
CA GLU A 123 5.36 22.07 -11.68
C GLU A 123 5.99 20.97 -12.55
N PRO A 124 5.96 21.08 -13.89
CA PRO A 124 6.64 20.16 -14.79
C PRO A 124 8.17 20.20 -14.62
N THR A 125 8.82 19.05 -14.48
CA THR A 125 10.29 18.98 -14.45
C THR A 125 10.89 19.06 -15.87
N GLU A 126 12.21 19.16 -15.96
CA GLU A 126 12.92 18.93 -17.22
C GLU A 126 12.67 17.50 -17.73
N LYS A 127 12.89 17.27 -19.04
CA LYS A 127 12.74 15.95 -19.68
C LYS A 127 13.42 14.85 -18.85
N GLY A 128 12.67 13.81 -18.52
CA GLY A 128 13.16 12.66 -17.77
C GLY A 128 13.06 12.78 -16.25
N GLY A 129 12.33 13.75 -15.71
CA GLY A 129 11.87 13.74 -14.32
C GLY A 129 12.92 14.10 -13.27
N TRP A 130 14.06 14.65 -13.68
CA TRP A 130 15.18 14.89 -12.77
C TRP A 130 14.93 16.10 -11.86
N THR A 131 15.33 15.93 -10.61
CA THR A 131 15.39 16.97 -9.59
C THR A 131 16.80 16.97 -9.00
N TYR A 132 17.28 18.13 -8.57
CA TYR A 132 18.69 18.35 -8.29
C TYR A 132 18.92 18.86 -6.88
N ALA A 133 20.03 18.45 -6.27
CA ALA A 133 20.45 18.90 -4.94
C ALA A 133 21.97 19.13 -4.92
N ILE A 134 22.44 19.86 -3.89
CA ILE A 134 23.87 20.10 -3.69
C ILE A 134 24.61 18.84 -3.23
N ASP A 135 23.97 18.00 -2.41
CA ASP A 135 24.51 16.71 -1.96
C ASP A 135 23.40 15.79 -1.40
N PHE A 136 23.73 14.56 -1.00
CA PHE A 136 22.84 13.70 -0.22
C PHE A 136 23.11 13.84 1.29
N PRO A 137 22.08 13.91 2.17
CA PRO A 137 20.70 14.34 1.94
C PRO A 137 20.59 15.88 1.89
N ALA A 138 19.87 16.42 0.91
CA ALA A 138 19.54 17.84 0.84
C ALA A 138 18.15 18.07 0.22
N THR A 139 17.66 19.30 0.31
CA THR A 139 16.44 19.74 -0.37
C THR A 139 16.65 19.74 -1.88
N TYR A 140 15.79 19.02 -2.59
CA TYR A 140 15.82 18.96 -4.05
C TYR A 140 15.09 20.15 -4.65
N THR A 141 15.57 20.58 -5.82
CA THR A 141 15.00 21.64 -6.63
C THR A 141 14.72 21.13 -8.03
N ARG A 142 13.74 21.75 -8.70
CA ARG A 142 13.31 21.39 -10.06
C ARG A 142 14.42 21.62 -11.08
N ASP A 143 15.02 22.81 -11.08
CA ASP A 143 16.06 23.19 -12.03
C ASP A 143 17.46 22.83 -11.55
N LYS A 144 18.32 22.44 -12.48
CA LYS A 144 19.73 22.22 -12.20
C LYS A 144 20.43 23.55 -11.85
N LYS A 145 21.16 23.57 -10.75
CA LYS A 145 22.03 24.69 -10.37
C LYS A 145 23.49 24.36 -10.68
N TRP A 146 24.34 25.39 -10.74
CA TRP A 146 25.78 25.24 -11.02
C TRP A 146 26.48 24.34 -9.99
N ASN A 147 25.99 24.30 -8.75
CA ASN A 147 26.50 23.47 -7.65
C ASN A 147 25.69 22.19 -7.41
N SER A 148 24.86 21.75 -8.37
CA SER A 148 24.11 20.51 -8.25
C SER A 148 25.02 19.29 -8.45
N CYS A 149 25.43 18.65 -7.36
CA CYS A 149 26.29 17.46 -7.41
C CYS A 149 25.50 16.14 -7.38
N VAL A 150 24.21 16.17 -7.06
CA VAL A 150 23.35 14.99 -7.06
C VAL A 150 22.03 15.28 -7.77
N ARG A 151 21.44 14.24 -8.34
CA ARG A 151 20.09 14.29 -8.88
C ARG A 151 19.30 13.04 -8.55
N ARG A 152 17.98 13.15 -8.52
CA ARG A 152 17.08 12.01 -8.46
C ARG A 152 15.86 12.21 -9.33
N ARG A 153 15.26 11.13 -9.80
CA ARG A 153 13.92 11.14 -10.43
C ARG A 153 13.00 10.15 -9.74
N ARG A 154 11.73 10.52 -9.63
CA ARG A 154 10.70 9.67 -9.02
C ARG A 154 10.12 8.75 -10.10
N TRP A 155 10.10 7.47 -9.82
CA TRP A 155 9.36 6.48 -10.58
C TRP A 155 8.06 6.16 -9.86
N ILE A 156 6.98 6.05 -10.61
CA ILE A 156 5.63 5.75 -10.10
C ILE A 156 5.09 4.51 -10.81
N ARG A 157 4.38 3.67 -10.05
CA ARG A 157 3.56 2.58 -10.57
C ARG A 157 2.28 2.49 -9.75
N TYR A 158 1.16 2.16 -10.39
CA TYR A 158 -0.11 1.94 -9.69
C TYR A 158 -0.44 0.47 -9.61
N ARG A 159 -0.86 0.04 -8.42
CA ARG A 159 -1.55 -1.23 -8.22
C ARG A 159 -3.02 -0.99 -7.92
N ARG A 160 -3.87 -1.88 -8.43
CA ARG A 160 -5.32 -1.85 -8.26
C ARG A 160 -5.75 -3.08 -7.47
N TYR A 161 -6.70 -2.89 -6.56
CA TYR A 161 -7.34 -3.99 -5.85
C TYR A 161 -8.44 -4.63 -6.72
N ARG A 162 -8.39 -5.96 -6.85
CA ARG A 162 -9.25 -6.71 -7.79
C ARG A 162 -10.33 -7.58 -7.14
N SER A 163 -10.17 -7.97 -5.87
CA SER A 163 -11.11 -8.87 -5.19
C SER A 163 -12.28 -8.12 -4.55
N ARG A 164 -13.15 -7.56 -5.40
CA ARG A 164 -14.43 -6.95 -4.98
C ARG A 164 -15.53 -8.00 -4.99
N ASP A 165 -16.51 -7.83 -4.12
CA ASP A 165 -17.61 -8.78 -3.89
C ASP A 165 -17.15 -10.22 -3.59
N ALA A 166 -15.97 -10.36 -3.00
CA ALA A 166 -15.39 -11.63 -2.60
C ALA A 166 -14.53 -11.45 -1.36
N TRP A 167 -14.43 -12.50 -0.55
CA TRP A 167 -13.57 -12.49 0.63
C TRP A 167 -12.10 -12.68 0.24
N ALA A 168 -11.26 -11.75 0.66
CA ALA A 168 -9.84 -11.75 0.41
C ALA A 168 -9.06 -12.01 1.69
N LYS A 169 -8.24 -13.06 1.71
CA LYS A 169 -7.38 -13.39 2.85
C LYS A 169 -6.32 -12.31 3.02
N ILE A 170 -6.18 -11.79 4.22
CA ILE A 170 -5.10 -10.88 4.58
C ILE A 170 -3.88 -11.72 4.94
N PRO A 171 -2.73 -11.55 4.25
CA PRO A 171 -1.51 -12.26 4.62
C PRO A 171 -1.00 -11.75 5.97
N SER A 172 -0.59 -12.67 6.86
CA SER A 172 0.20 -12.30 8.03
C SER A 172 1.62 -11.94 7.60
N LYS A 173 2.23 -10.96 8.28
CA LYS A 173 3.66 -10.63 8.14
C LYS A 173 4.55 -11.45 9.07
N ASP A 174 3.96 -12.21 9.99
CA ASP A 174 4.70 -12.91 11.02
C ASP A 174 5.53 -14.06 10.44
N ASP A 175 6.66 -14.33 11.10
CA ASP A 175 7.59 -15.41 10.79
C ASP A 175 6.82 -16.74 10.69
N PRO A 176 6.91 -17.50 9.59
CA PRO A 176 6.31 -18.82 9.49
C PRO A 176 6.69 -19.76 10.64
N GLU A 177 7.83 -19.53 11.28
CA GLU A 177 8.32 -20.31 12.43
C GLU A 177 7.67 -19.94 13.76
N GLN A 178 7.09 -18.74 13.90
CA GLN A 178 6.26 -18.37 15.05
C GLN A 178 4.80 -18.44 14.64
N LEU A 179 4.08 -19.44 15.15
CA LEU A 179 2.63 -19.49 14.99
C LEU A 179 2.03 -18.20 15.58
N PRO A 180 1.39 -17.32 14.79
CA PRO A 180 0.78 -16.13 15.34
C PRO A 180 -0.36 -16.56 16.28
N ASP A 181 -0.45 -15.92 17.44
CA ASP A 181 -1.59 -16.13 18.33
C ASP A 181 -2.87 -15.80 17.54
N PRO A 182 -3.78 -16.76 17.34
CA PRO A 182 -4.93 -16.56 16.47
C PRO A 182 -5.84 -15.47 17.04
N PHE A 183 -6.41 -14.66 16.15
CA PHE A 183 -7.36 -13.63 16.55
C PHE A 183 -8.68 -14.26 17.00
N ASN A 184 -9.22 -13.74 18.11
CA ASN A 184 -10.49 -14.14 18.68
C ASN A 184 -11.62 -13.18 18.32
N ASP A 185 -11.31 -11.89 18.27
CA ASP A 185 -12.27 -10.85 17.96
C ASP A 185 -11.63 -9.71 17.15
N LEU A 186 -12.46 -8.99 16.40
CA LEU A 186 -12.03 -7.87 15.59
C LEU A 186 -13.10 -6.77 15.55
N SER A 187 -12.64 -5.53 15.41
CA SER A 187 -13.50 -4.37 15.18
C SER A 187 -12.89 -3.43 14.15
N VAL A 188 -13.72 -2.87 13.28
CA VAL A 188 -13.33 -1.82 12.33
C VAL A 188 -13.97 -0.49 12.71
N GLY A 189 -13.19 0.59 12.64
CA GLY A 189 -13.54 1.91 13.16
C GLY A 189 -12.63 3.02 12.61
N GLY A 190 -12.57 4.14 13.32
CA GLY A 190 -11.55 5.18 13.10
C GLY A 190 -11.89 6.25 12.07
N TRP A 191 -13.06 6.18 11.42
CA TRP A 191 -13.48 7.15 10.40
C TRP A 191 -13.84 8.54 10.95
N GLU A 192 -13.94 8.71 12.28
CA GLU A 192 -14.24 9.98 12.96
C GLU A 192 -13.03 10.60 13.68
N ILE A 193 -11.84 10.00 13.55
CA ILE A 193 -10.64 10.53 14.22
C ILE A 193 -10.19 11.81 13.49
N THR A 194 -10.22 12.95 14.20
CA THR A 194 -10.05 14.30 13.64
C THR A 194 -8.70 14.59 13.01
N ASP A 195 -7.65 13.86 13.38
CA ASP A 195 -6.28 14.05 12.86
C ASP A 195 -5.89 13.02 11.78
N GLU A 196 -6.84 12.22 11.33
CA GLU A 196 -6.62 11.19 10.32
C GLU A 196 -7.20 11.60 8.96
N PRO A 197 -6.64 11.10 7.83
CA PRO A 197 -7.22 11.33 6.52
C PRO A 197 -8.69 10.90 6.49
N VAL A 198 -9.52 11.73 5.86
CA VAL A 198 -10.96 11.44 5.69
C VAL A 198 -11.16 10.04 5.10
N GLY A 199 -12.00 9.24 5.75
CA GLY A 199 -12.29 7.87 5.34
C GLY A 199 -11.20 6.85 5.71
N ARG A 200 -10.21 7.20 6.55
CA ARG A 200 -9.30 6.21 7.12
C ARG A 200 -10.10 5.21 7.94
N LEU A 201 -9.89 3.93 7.62
CA LEU A 201 -10.37 2.82 8.42
C LEU A 201 -9.21 2.25 9.22
N SER A 202 -9.47 1.98 10.48
CA SER A 202 -8.58 1.27 11.38
C SER A 202 -9.25 -0.02 11.80
N VAL A 203 -8.49 -1.10 11.83
CA VAL A 203 -8.95 -2.42 12.26
C VAL A 203 -8.15 -2.81 13.47
N TRP A 204 -8.84 -3.14 14.55
CA TRP A 204 -8.26 -3.68 15.77
C TRP A 204 -8.68 -5.14 15.87
N ALA A 205 -7.77 -5.97 16.32
CA ALA A 205 -8.04 -7.37 16.60
C ALA A 205 -7.36 -7.76 17.91
N VAL A 206 -7.99 -8.67 18.65
CA VAL A 206 -7.46 -9.21 19.90
C VAL A 206 -7.20 -10.69 19.70
N SER A 207 -6.03 -11.14 20.14
CA SER A 207 -5.66 -12.56 20.13
C SER A 207 -6.45 -13.37 21.16
N LEU A 208 -6.42 -14.71 21.08
CA LEU A 208 -6.95 -15.59 22.13
C LEU A 208 -6.32 -15.33 23.51
N GLN A 209 -5.08 -14.81 23.54
CA GLN A 209 -4.38 -14.47 24.78
C GLN A 209 -4.73 -13.08 25.32
N GLY A 210 -5.61 -12.32 24.66
CA GLY A 210 -5.98 -10.97 25.09
C GLY A 210 -4.94 -9.89 24.80
N LYS A 211 -3.95 -10.19 23.93
CA LYS A 211 -3.00 -9.21 23.38
C LYS A 211 -3.55 -8.58 22.11
#